data_AF-A0A965RKU5-F1
#
_entry.id   AF-A0A965RKU5-F1
#
_cell.length_a   1.000
_cell.length_b   1.000
_cell.length_c   1.000
_cell.angle_alpha   90.00
_cell.angle_beta   90.00
_cell.angle_gamma   90.00
#
_symmetry.space_group_name_H-M   'P 1'
#
loop_
_entity.id
_entity.type
_entity.pdbx_description
1 polymer ?
#
loop_
_entity_poly.entity_id
_entity_poly.type
_entity_poly.pdbx_seq_one_letter_code
_entity_poly.pdbx_strand_id
1 'polypeptide(L)'
;MARATEILLRRTIRGMLRESEGQDLSGKSLSRVAELVEINRRLRDAGLAVEAGLMSSSGGMKSFSFAIRSLDPEGDPGPVMFPSGVGARLGVVAGALPLEEKDARRAVEAAQDLIEEIPWGRIEVRRPRSSEGECSGAFTVNFTSHTKNGWGPLLYDLAMEWASLNGGGLMSDRGSVSSDAQAVWDKYSTSRRKDVEAVQLDILPGFLKHDPVFWGTEQLTPDVSTDDCDQFPTGEHSKGGGDWKYSPLSRAYRKTDNEVTRTLSELGLLW
;
A
#
# COMPACT_ATOMS: atom_id res chain seq x y z
N MET A 1 33.52 -0.88 8.58
CA MET A 1 32.49 -0.64 7.53
C MET A 1 31.17 -0.15 8.09
N ALA A 2 30.57 -0.78 9.11
CA ALA A 2 29.26 -0.40 9.68
C ALA A 2 29.08 1.11 10.01
N ARG A 3 30.11 1.76 10.59
CA ARG A 3 30.07 3.19 10.94
C ARG A 3 29.95 4.14 9.75
N ALA A 4 30.51 3.77 8.60
CA ALA A 4 30.46 4.59 7.38
C ALA A 4 29.07 4.49 6.72
N THR A 5 28.50 3.28 6.68
CA THR A 5 27.14 3.03 6.21
C THR A 5 26.12 3.77 7.08
N GLU A 6 26.31 3.77 8.40
CA GLU A 6 25.45 4.48 9.34
C GLU A 6 25.48 6.02 9.14
N ILE A 7 26.65 6.59 8.87
CA ILE A 7 26.79 8.02 8.58
C ILE A 7 26.12 8.39 7.25
N LEU A 8 26.26 7.54 6.24
CA LEU A 8 25.60 7.73 4.94
C LEU A 8 24.07 7.66 5.10
N LEU A 9 23.58 6.64 5.80
CA LEU A 9 22.16 6.45 6.09
C LEU A 9 21.57 7.64 6.85
N ARG A 10 22.25 8.15 7.88
CA ARG A 10 21.83 9.33 8.64
C ARG A 10 21.82 10.61 7.79
N ARG A 11 22.71 10.74 6.81
CA ARG A 11 22.73 11.88 5.86
C ARG A 11 21.59 11.77 4.86
N THR A 12 21.35 10.58 4.32
CA THR A 12 20.24 10.29 3.39
C THR A 12 18.89 10.54 4.07
N ILE A 13 18.67 10.00 5.27
CA ILE A 13 17.44 10.21 6.05
C ILE A 13 17.23 11.69 6.40
N ARG A 14 18.30 12.42 6.79
CA ARG A 14 18.18 13.86 7.03
C ARG A 14 17.92 14.68 5.77
N GLY A 15 18.42 14.23 4.61
CA GLY A 15 18.08 14.81 3.31
C GLY A 15 16.59 14.63 3.01
N MET A 16 16.12 13.39 3.09
CA MET A 16 14.71 13.02 2.87
C MET A 16 13.75 13.77 3.80
N LEU A 17 14.08 13.87 5.09
CA LEU A 17 13.26 14.61 6.05
C LEU A 17 13.21 16.11 5.75
N ARG A 18 14.32 16.72 5.31
CA ARG A 18 14.37 18.14 4.93
C ARG A 18 13.61 18.44 3.64
N GLU A 19 13.60 17.51 2.68
CA GLU A 19 12.83 17.66 1.44
C GLU A 19 11.32 17.42 1.67
N SER A 20 10.96 16.65 2.70
CA SER A 20 9.55 16.38 3.08
C SER A 20 8.85 17.51 3.87
N GLU A 21 9.58 18.56 4.28
CA GLU A 21 9.02 19.73 4.98
C GLU A 21 8.24 20.65 4.01
N GLY A 22 7.10 20.14 3.53
CA GLY A 22 6.19 20.80 2.59
C GLY A 22 5.03 19.87 2.22
N GLN A 23 4.17 19.54 3.19
CA GLN A 23 3.30 18.36 3.21
C GLN A 23 2.42 18.14 1.95
N ASP A 24 2.86 17.20 1.11
CA ASP A 24 1.99 16.31 0.35
C ASP A 24 2.07 14.87 0.93
N LEU A 25 1.32 13.90 0.37
CA LEU A 25 1.33 12.52 0.87
C LEU A 25 2.65 11.78 0.56
N SER A 26 3.43 12.21 -0.46
CA SER A 26 4.72 11.61 -0.81
C SER A 26 5.76 11.86 0.30
N GLY A 27 5.80 13.09 0.82
CA GLY A 27 6.64 13.45 1.96
C GLY A 27 6.26 12.68 3.24
N LYS A 28 4.97 12.33 3.40
CA LYS A 28 4.52 11.47 4.51
C LYS A 28 5.03 10.05 4.38
N SER A 29 5.03 9.47 3.17
CA SER A 29 5.55 8.12 2.94
C SER A 29 7.06 8.04 3.22
N LEU A 30 7.85 9.01 2.73
CA LEU A 30 9.29 9.06 3.04
C LEU A 30 9.58 9.29 4.53
N SER A 31 8.78 10.13 5.20
CA SER A 31 8.86 10.29 6.66
C SER A 31 8.60 8.97 7.39
N ARG A 32 7.65 8.14 6.90
CA ARG A 32 7.42 6.79 7.45
C ARG A 32 8.55 5.81 7.14
N VAL A 33 9.23 5.93 6.01
CA VAL A 33 10.46 5.15 5.76
C VAL A 33 11.54 5.50 6.78
N ALA A 34 11.73 6.79 7.09
CA ALA A 34 12.67 7.22 8.14
C ALA A 34 12.29 6.67 9.53
N GLU A 35 11.01 6.68 9.88
CA GLU A 35 10.51 6.07 11.12
C GLU A 35 10.74 4.55 11.14
N LEU A 36 10.53 3.86 10.01
CA LEU A 36 10.78 2.43 9.88
C LEU A 36 12.26 2.09 10.12
N VAL A 37 13.18 2.94 9.66
CA VAL A 37 14.62 2.77 9.93
C VAL A 37 14.90 2.85 11.42
N GLU A 38 14.30 3.81 12.13
CA GLU A 38 14.51 3.99 13.57
C GLU A 38 13.92 2.83 14.38
N ILE A 39 12.74 2.34 13.99
CA ILE A 39 12.14 1.12 14.56
C ILE A 39 13.08 -0.08 14.37
N ASN A 40 13.58 -0.28 13.15
CA ASN A 40 14.54 -1.35 12.86
C ASN A 40 15.84 -1.21 13.65
N ARG A 41 16.33 0.00 13.87
CA ARG A 41 17.53 0.24 14.68
C ARG A 41 17.34 -0.27 16.11
N ARG A 42 16.16 -0.07 16.70
CA ARG A 42 15.83 -0.53 18.05
C ARG A 42 15.58 -2.04 18.11
N LEU A 43 14.97 -2.60 17.07
CA LEU A 43 14.72 -4.05 16.97
C LEU A 43 15.99 -4.87 16.74
N ARG A 44 17.01 -4.30 16.09
CA ARG A 44 18.30 -4.97 15.85
C ARG A 44 18.99 -5.42 17.15
N ASP A 45 18.88 -4.65 18.23
CA ASP A 45 19.44 -5.03 19.54
C ASP A 45 18.77 -6.30 20.11
N ALA A 46 17.57 -6.63 19.62
CA ALA A 46 16.81 -7.83 19.94
C ALA A 46 16.92 -8.92 18.87
N GLY A 47 17.77 -8.75 17.85
CA GLY A 47 17.91 -9.70 16.75
C GLY A 47 16.70 -9.73 15.80
N LEU A 48 15.92 -8.64 15.73
CA LEU A 48 14.72 -8.54 14.91
C LEU A 48 14.83 -7.42 13.87
N ALA A 49 14.05 -7.54 12.80
CA ALA A 49 13.80 -6.50 11.82
C ALA A 49 12.32 -6.47 11.41
N VAL A 50 11.84 -5.29 10.99
CA VAL A 50 10.56 -5.10 10.32
C VAL A 50 10.81 -4.68 8.88
N GLU A 51 10.21 -5.38 7.94
CA GLU A 51 10.37 -5.11 6.52
C GLU A 51 9.00 -4.91 5.87
N ALA A 52 8.94 -4.06 4.85
CA ALA A 52 7.81 -4.00 3.93
C ALA A 52 7.98 -5.12 2.89
N GLY A 53 6.92 -5.87 2.60
CA GLY A 53 6.98 -7.02 1.71
C GLY A 53 6.02 -6.91 0.54
N LEU A 54 6.43 -7.44 -0.60
CA LEU A 54 5.55 -7.72 -1.74
C LEU A 54 5.39 -9.23 -1.92
N MET A 55 4.21 -9.75 -1.62
CA MET A 55 3.89 -11.16 -1.80
C MET A 55 2.95 -11.39 -2.98
N SER A 56 3.16 -12.50 -3.68
CA SER A 56 2.19 -13.01 -4.64
C SER A 56 1.38 -14.13 -4.00
N SER A 57 0.06 -14.05 -4.05
CA SER A 57 -0.79 -15.17 -3.63
C SER A 57 -1.30 -15.95 -4.84
N SER A 58 -1.85 -17.15 -4.58
CA SER A 58 -2.56 -17.92 -5.59
C SER A 58 -3.70 -17.09 -6.18
N GLY A 59 -3.80 -17.06 -7.52
CA GLY A 59 -4.79 -16.24 -8.24
C GLY A 59 -4.26 -14.90 -8.76
N GLY A 60 -2.95 -14.64 -8.69
CA GLY A 60 -2.34 -13.46 -9.32
C GLY A 60 -2.53 -12.15 -8.55
N MET A 61 -3.02 -12.22 -7.31
CA MET A 61 -3.09 -11.05 -6.43
C MET A 61 -1.70 -10.73 -5.87
N LYS A 62 -1.49 -9.44 -5.61
CA LYS A 62 -0.28 -8.91 -4.97
C LYS A 62 -0.66 -8.29 -3.64
N SER A 63 0.09 -8.64 -2.60
CA SER A 63 -0.13 -8.19 -1.24
C SER A 63 1.06 -7.39 -0.76
N PHE A 64 0.81 -6.18 -0.25
CA PHE A 64 1.81 -5.33 0.39
C PHE A 64 1.51 -5.26 1.88
N SER A 65 2.52 -5.50 2.71
CA SER A 65 2.36 -5.63 4.16
C SER A 65 3.66 -5.41 4.90
N PHE A 66 3.58 -5.20 6.21
CA PHE A 66 4.75 -5.27 7.10
C PHE A 66 4.89 -6.65 7.71
N ALA A 67 6.12 -7.14 7.85
CA ALA A 67 6.45 -8.41 8.49
C ALA A 67 7.63 -8.23 9.45
N ILE A 68 7.66 -9.03 10.53
CA ILE A 68 8.86 -9.17 11.37
C ILE A 68 9.69 -10.36 10.88
N ARG A 69 11.01 -10.20 10.93
CA ARG A 69 11.98 -11.24 10.64
C ARG A 69 13.02 -11.36 11.76
N SER A 70 13.49 -12.58 12.02
CA SER A 70 14.72 -12.81 12.79
C SER A 70 15.94 -12.42 11.96
N LEU A 71 16.96 -11.87 12.62
CA LEU A 71 18.27 -11.59 12.04
C LEU A 71 19.29 -12.71 12.31
N ASP A 72 18.85 -13.84 12.87
CA ASP A 72 19.73 -14.96 13.21
C ASP A 72 20.42 -15.54 11.95
N PRO A 73 21.77 -15.61 11.91
CA PRO A 73 22.52 -16.09 10.76
C PRO A 73 22.38 -17.59 10.46
N GLU A 74 21.89 -18.43 11.38
CA GLU A 74 21.89 -19.90 11.21
C GLU A 74 20.52 -20.53 10.88
N GLY A 75 19.46 -19.74 10.80
CA GLY A 75 18.15 -20.22 10.37
C GLY A 75 17.32 -19.10 9.78
N ASP A 76 16.99 -19.19 8.49
CA ASP A 76 16.03 -18.29 7.84
C ASP A 76 14.62 -18.69 8.28
N PRO A 77 13.96 -17.97 9.20
CA PRO A 77 12.63 -18.36 9.64
C PRO A 77 11.55 -18.04 8.61
N GLY A 78 11.93 -17.34 7.53
CA GLY A 78 10.99 -16.62 6.69
C GLY A 78 10.36 -15.43 7.44
N PRO A 79 9.73 -14.52 6.69
CA PRO A 79 9.00 -13.38 7.26
C PRO A 79 7.70 -13.85 7.91
N VAL A 80 7.38 -13.31 9.09
CA VAL A 80 6.13 -13.64 9.78
C VAL A 80 5.18 -12.47 9.79
N MET A 81 3.98 -12.76 9.29
CA MET A 81 2.92 -11.82 9.01
C MET A 81 2.09 -11.55 10.26
N PHE A 82 1.67 -10.31 10.47
CA PHE A 82 0.79 -9.94 11.57
C PHE A 82 -0.69 -10.18 11.24
N PRO A 83 -1.42 -11.01 12.02
CA PRO A 83 -2.86 -10.95 12.06
C PRO A 83 -3.32 -9.65 12.73
N SER A 84 -4.56 -9.27 12.47
CA SER A 84 -5.21 -8.16 13.15
C SER A 84 -5.30 -8.39 14.67
N GLY A 85 -4.73 -7.49 15.47
CA GLY A 85 -4.85 -7.47 16.94
C GLY A 85 -3.54 -7.71 17.71
N VAL A 86 -3.40 -7.13 18.91
CA VAL A 86 -2.15 -7.13 19.71
C VAL A 86 -1.72 -8.54 20.15
N GLY A 87 -2.66 -9.40 20.57
CA GLY A 87 -2.35 -10.77 21.02
C GLY A 87 -1.83 -11.67 19.89
N ALA A 88 -2.30 -11.46 18.66
CA ALA A 88 -1.79 -12.16 17.50
C ALA A 88 -0.37 -11.70 17.10
N ARG A 89 -0.01 -10.43 17.37
CA ARG A 89 1.34 -9.89 17.11
C ARG A 89 2.40 -10.53 18.01
N LEU A 90 2.07 -10.79 19.26
CA LEU A 90 2.95 -11.48 20.21
C LEU A 90 3.13 -12.97 19.87
N GLY A 91 2.04 -13.65 19.49
CA GLY A 91 2.09 -15.04 19.03
C GLY A 91 2.87 -15.21 17.72
N VAL A 92 2.85 -14.21 16.83
CA VAL A 92 3.66 -14.13 15.62
C VAL A 92 5.14 -14.03 15.95
N VAL A 93 5.54 -13.10 16.82
CA VAL A 93 6.95 -12.96 17.23
C VAL A 93 7.44 -14.25 17.89
N ALA A 94 6.63 -14.91 18.72
CA ALA A 94 7.01 -16.15 19.38
C ALA A 94 7.05 -17.38 18.43
N GLY A 95 6.16 -17.45 17.44
CA GLY A 95 6.09 -18.56 16.47
C GLY A 95 7.05 -18.42 15.27
N ALA A 96 7.59 -17.22 15.05
CA ALA A 96 8.49 -16.86 13.96
C ALA A 96 9.95 -17.19 14.18
N LEU A 97 10.32 -17.61 15.40
CA LEU A 97 11.69 -17.55 15.85
C LEU A 97 12.17 -18.97 16.15
N PRO A 98 13.04 -19.58 15.31
CA PRO A 98 13.79 -20.78 15.65
C PRO A 98 14.93 -20.37 16.60
N LEU A 99 14.58 -19.66 17.67
CA LEU A 99 15.52 -19.19 18.67
C LEU A 99 15.51 -20.17 19.84
N GLU A 100 16.68 -20.36 20.45
CA GLU A 100 16.79 -20.95 21.78
C GLU A 100 15.83 -20.25 22.75
N GLU A 101 15.21 -20.99 23.68
CA GLU A 101 14.10 -20.50 24.53
C GLU A 101 14.41 -19.17 25.25
N LYS A 102 15.67 -18.98 25.65
CA LYS A 102 16.17 -17.75 26.29
C LYS A 102 16.21 -16.54 25.34
N ASP A 103 16.53 -16.76 24.07
CA ASP A 103 16.69 -15.72 23.05
C ASP A 103 15.31 -15.36 22.47
N ALA A 104 14.42 -16.35 22.33
CA ALA A 104 13.00 -16.12 22.05
C ALA A 104 12.33 -15.24 23.12
N ARG A 105 12.60 -15.51 24.41
CA ARG A 105 12.04 -14.72 25.51
C ARG A 105 12.53 -13.28 25.52
N ARG A 106 13.82 -13.07 25.26
CA ARG A 106 14.40 -11.72 25.14
C ARG A 106 13.88 -10.96 23.93
N ALA A 107 13.71 -11.64 22.79
CA ALA A 107 13.11 -11.06 21.59
C ALA A 107 11.64 -10.68 21.81
N VAL A 108 10.88 -11.53 22.50
CA VAL A 108 9.48 -11.25 22.89
C VAL A 108 9.40 -10.08 23.86
N GLU A 109 10.24 -10.01 24.90
CA GLU A 109 10.28 -8.89 25.85
C GLU A 109 10.65 -7.57 25.16
N ALA A 110 11.66 -7.56 24.29
CA ALA A 110 12.02 -6.38 23.51
C ALA A 110 10.93 -5.98 22.50
N ALA A 111 10.26 -6.95 21.89
CA ALA A 111 9.15 -6.69 20.99
C ALA A 111 7.89 -6.23 21.74
N GLN A 112 7.68 -6.61 23.00
CA GLN A 112 6.56 -6.14 23.83
C GLN A 112 6.63 -4.64 24.04
N ASP A 113 7.81 -4.11 24.38
CA ASP A 113 8.01 -2.67 24.57
C ASP A 113 7.89 -1.88 23.25
N LEU A 114 8.07 -2.55 22.12
CA LEU A 114 8.02 -1.98 20.77
C LEU A 114 6.71 -2.32 20.02
N ILE A 115 5.80 -3.08 20.61
CA ILE A 115 4.63 -3.65 19.90
C ILE A 115 3.68 -2.58 19.39
N GLU A 116 3.60 -1.47 20.13
CA GLU A 116 2.85 -0.29 19.74
C GLU A 116 3.58 0.55 18.69
N GLU A 117 4.90 0.38 18.56
CA GLU A 117 5.74 1.07 17.58
C GLU A 117 5.81 0.34 16.23
N ILE A 118 5.73 -0.99 16.25
CA ILE A 118 5.80 -1.83 15.05
C ILE A 118 4.66 -1.50 14.08
N PRO A 119 4.97 -1.20 12.80
CA PRO A 119 3.95 -0.96 11.79
C PRO A 119 3.24 -2.25 11.43
N TRP A 120 1.96 -2.14 11.13
CA TRP A 120 1.13 -3.24 10.65
C TRP A 120 0.07 -2.69 9.71
N GLY A 121 -0.36 -3.55 8.80
CA GLY A 121 -1.30 -3.20 7.75
C GLY A 121 -1.07 -4.06 6.52
N ARG A 122 -2.09 -4.12 5.68
CA ARG A 122 -2.08 -4.89 4.44
C ARG A 122 -2.94 -4.23 3.39
N ILE A 123 -2.45 -4.18 2.17
CA ILE A 123 -3.24 -3.88 0.98
C ILE A 123 -3.00 -5.00 -0.03
N GLU A 124 -4.09 -5.54 -0.58
CA GLU A 124 -4.06 -6.48 -1.68
C GLU A 124 -4.61 -5.81 -2.93
N VAL A 125 -3.92 -6.05 -4.05
CA VAL A 125 -4.32 -5.57 -5.36
C VAL A 125 -4.37 -6.73 -6.33
N ARG A 126 -5.21 -6.60 -7.35
CA ARG A 126 -5.38 -7.62 -8.39
C ARG A 126 -5.61 -6.97 -9.74
N ARG A 127 -5.49 -7.76 -10.80
CA ARG A 127 -6.04 -7.37 -12.10
C ARG A 127 -7.57 -7.30 -12.00
N PRO A 128 -8.21 -6.39 -12.73
CA PRO A 128 -9.66 -6.41 -12.92
C PRO A 128 -10.10 -7.76 -13.49
N ARG A 129 -11.30 -8.21 -13.11
CA ARG A 129 -11.96 -9.36 -13.75
C ARG A 129 -12.37 -8.95 -15.16
N SER A 130 -12.54 -9.91 -16.06
CA SER A 130 -13.03 -9.61 -17.41
C SER A 130 -14.40 -8.90 -17.41
N SER A 131 -15.24 -9.16 -16.42
CA SER A 131 -16.53 -8.48 -16.22
C SER A 131 -16.40 -7.03 -15.75
N GLU A 132 -15.24 -6.64 -15.22
CA GLU A 132 -14.96 -5.30 -14.71
C GLU A 132 -14.35 -4.38 -15.80
N GLY A 133 -14.03 -4.91 -16.98
CA GLY A 133 -13.40 -4.16 -18.07
C GLY A 133 -11.86 -4.20 -18.07
N GLU A 134 -11.26 -3.53 -19.05
CA GLU A 134 -9.79 -3.44 -19.20
C GLU A 134 -9.18 -2.37 -18.28
N CYS A 135 -9.96 -1.33 -17.95
CA CYS A 135 -9.63 -0.32 -16.95
C CYS A 135 -8.23 0.32 -17.13
N SER A 136 -7.83 0.58 -18.38
CA SER A 136 -6.51 1.10 -18.77
C SER A 136 -5.34 0.25 -18.27
N GLY A 137 -5.57 -1.04 -18.04
CA GLY A 137 -4.58 -1.95 -17.46
C GLY A 137 -4.24 -1.63 -16.00
N ALA A 138 -5.06 -0.85 -15.29
CA ALA A 138 -4.88 -0.55 -13.87
C ALA A 138 -5.08 -1.81 -13.01
N PHE A 139 -4.55 -1.77 -11.78
CA PHE A 139 -4.83 -2.75 -10.74
C PHE A 139 -5.92 -2.22 -9.82
N THR A 140 -6.83 -3.08 -9.41
CA THR A 140 -7.87 -2.75 -8.43
C THR A 140 -7.43 -3.17 -7.05
N VAL A 141 -7.71 -2.33 -6.04
CA VAL A 141 -7.66 -2.75 -4.65
C VAL A 141 -8.70 -3.86 -4.45
N ASN A 142 -8.27 -4.98 -3.87
CA ASN A 142 -9.13 -6.12 -3.55
C ASN A 142 -9.48 -6.16 -2.07
N PHE A 143 -8.51 -5.81 -1.22
CA PHE A 143 -8.65 -5.88 0.22
C PHE A 143 -7.69 -4.91 0.90
N THR A 144 -8.12 -4.30 1.99
CA THR A 144 -7.25 -3.57 2.91
C THR A 144 -7.57 -3.99 4.34
N SER A 145 -6.56 -4.31 5.15
CA SER A 145 -6.77 -4.44 6.59
C SER A 145 -6.67 -3.07 7.25
N HIS A 146 -7.17 -2.96 8.48
CA HIS A 146 -6.76 -1.85 9.33
C HIS A 146 -5.23 -1.74 9.35
N THR A 147 -4.75 -0.52 9.47
CA THR A 147 -3.32 -0.21 9.56
C THR A 147 -3.05 0.50 10.86
N LYS A 148 -1.83 0.37 11.37
CA LYS A 148 -1.37 1.30 12.41
C LYS A 148 -1.54 2.74 11.90
N ASN A 149 -2.07 3.62 12.75
CA ASN A 149 -2.30 5.01 12.39
C ASN A 149 -1.05 5.63 11.74
N GLY A 150 -1.23 6.19 10.54
CA GLY A 150 -0.18 6.84 9.78
C GLY A 150 0.60 5.96 8.80
N TRP A 151 0.44 4.63 8.82
CA TRP A 151 1.15 3.71 7.93
C TRP A 151 0.38 3.33 6.66
N GLY A 152 -0.93 3.56 6.63
CA GLY A 152 -1.76 3.37 5.44
C GLY A 152 -1.25 4.09 4.18
N PRO A 153 -0.90 5.39 4.22
CA PRO A 153 -0.37 6.11 3.07
C PRO A 153 0.88 5.45 2.44
N LEU A 154 1.79 4.93 3.28
CA LEU A 154 2.98 4.22 2.79
C LEU A 154 2.59 2.94 2.02
N LEU A 155 1.62 2.18 2.52
CA LEU A 155 1.14 0.96 1.85
C LEU A 155 0.43 1.28 0.52
N TYR A 156 -0.35 2.36 0.45
CA TYR A 156 -0.96 2.80 -0.79
C TYR A 156 0.07 3.29 -1.81
N ASP A 157 1.09 4.04 -1.38
CA ASP A 157 2.16 4.48 -2.27
C ASP A 157 2.96 3.29 -2.81
N LEU A 158 3.30 2.30 -1.98
CA LEU A 158 3.93 1.05 -2.42
C LEU A 158 3.07 0.31 -3.46
N ALA A 159 1.78 0.15 -3.18
CA ALA A 159 0.85 -0.50 -4.11
C ALA A 159 0.71 0.27 -5.43
N MET A 160 0.64 1.61 -5.36
CA MET A 160 0.49 2.48 -6.51
C MET A 160 1.76 2.53 -7.36
N GLU A 161 2.94 2.63 -6.75
CA GLU A 161 4.23 2.55 -7.46
C GLU A 161 4.37 1.22 -8.18
N TRP A 162 4.11 0.10 -7.48
CA TRP A 162 4.17 -1.21 -8.10
C TRP A 162 3.15 -1.36 -9.24
N ALA A 163 1.90 -0.93 -9.03
CA ALA A 163 0.86 -1.01 -10.06
C ALA A 163 1.16 -0.10 -11.27
N SER A 164 1.84 1.02 -11.07
CA SER A 164 2.28 1.94 -12.13
C SER A 164 3.43 1.35 -12.95
N LEU A 165 4.35 0.63 -12.29
CA LEU A 165 5.45 -0.08 -12.98
C LEU A 165 4.97 -1.31 -13.75
N ASN A 166 3.84 -1.90 -13.36
CA ASN A 166 3.33 -3.17 -13.91
C ASN A 166 2.03 -3.01 -14.71
N GLY A 167 1.52 -1.79 -14.89
CA GLY A 167 0.22 -1.54 -15.50
C GLY A 167 -0.17 -0.06 -15.52
N GLY A 168 -1.48 0.20 -15.52
CA GLY A 168 -2.07 1.55 -15.64
C GLY A 168 -2.15 2.34 -14.33
N GLY A 169 -1.50 1.88 -13.26
CA GLY A 169 -1.65 2.45 -11.92
C GLY A 169 -2.65 1.68 -11.05
N LEU A 170 -3.11 2.31 -9.96
CA LEU A 170 -3.96 1.72 -8.95
C LEU A 170 -5.33 2.41 -8.90
N MET A 171 -6.41 1.65 -8.79
CA MET A 171 -7.77 2.16 -8.69
C MET A 171 -8.53 1.51 -7.53
N SER A 172 -9.65 2.11 -7.14
CA SER A 172 -10.54 1.53 -6.12
C SER A 172 -11.10 0.19 -6.56
N ASP A 173 -11.53 -0.61 -5.56
CA ASP A 173 -12.37 -1.79 -5.80
C ASP A 173 -13.55 -1.42 -6.72
N ARG A 174 -13.95 -2.36 -7.57
CA ARG A 174 -14.99 -2.18 -8.59
C ARG A 174 -16.36 -2.71 -8.17
N GLY A 175 -16.44 -3.48 -7.08
CA GLY A 175 -17.69 -4.01 -6.56
C GLY A 175 -18.27 -3.20 -5.41
N SER A 176 -17.44 -2.68 -4.50
CA SER A 176 -17.89 -1.84 -3.39
C SER A 176 -16.75 -1.07 -2.76
N VAL A 177 -17.01 0.15 -2.31
CA VAL A 177 -16.03 0.99 -1.61
C VAL A 177 -16.68 1.53 -0.34
N SER A 178 -16.04 1.34 0.82
CA SER A 178 -16.52 1.94 2.07
C SER A 178 -16.28 3.45 2.10
N SER A 179 -17.02 4.19 2.93
CA SER A 179 -16.80 5.64 3.08
C SER A 179 -15.36 5.98 3.54
N ASP A 180 -14.76 5.13 4.40
CA ASP A 180 -13.36 5.30 4.82
C ASP A 180 -12.38 5.11 3.66
N ALA A 181 -12.64 4.14 2.77
CA ALA A 181 -11.82 3.91 1.59
C ALA A 181 -12.03 5.01 0.54
N GLN A 182 -13.25 5.51 0.36
CA GLN A 182 -13.54 6.66 -0.50
C GLN A 182 -12.71 7.88 -0.08
N ALA A 183 -12.62 8.16 1.22
CA ALA A 183 -11.81 9.26 1.73
C ALA A 183 -10.30 9.14 1.42
N VAL A 184 -9.80 7.93 1.12
CA VAL A 184 -8.42 7.74 0.61
C VAL A 184 -8.32 8.23 -0.82
N TRP A 185 -9.25 7.82 -1.69
CA TRP A 185 -9.29 8.24 -3.09
C TRP A 185 -9.53 9.74 -3.22
N ASP A 186 -10.41 10.31 -2.39
CA ASP A 186 -10.62 11.76 -2.30
C ASP A 186 -9.30 12.50 -2.05
N LYS A 187 -8.46 11.99 -1.13
CA LYS A 187 -7.15 12.57 -0.86
C LYS A 187 -6.25 12.50 -2.09
N TYR A 188 -6.16 11.37 -2.78
CA TYR A 188 -5.34 11.29 -3.99
C TYR A 188 -5.85 12.22 -5.10
N SER A 189 -7.17 12.26 -5.32
CA SER A 189 -7.79 13.13 -6.33
C SER A 189 -7.66 14.62 -6.05
N THR A 190 -7.67 15.03 -4.78
CA THR A 190 -7.60 16.44 -4.38
C THR A 190 -6.20 16.87 -3.97
N SER A 191 -5.27 15.91 -3.83
CA SER A 191 -3.89 16.21 -3.48
C SER A 191 -3.22 17.01 -4.59
N ARG A 192 -2.37 17.96 -4.20
CA ARG A 192 -1.46 18.66 -5.12
C ARG A 192 -0.18 17.87 -5.37
N ARG A 193 -0.25 16.53 -5.24
CA ARG A 193 0.89 15.64 -5.49
C ARG A 193 1.28 15.75 -6.95
N LYS A 194 2.55 16.07 -7.18
CA LYS A 194 3.11 16.12 -8.54
C LYS A 194 3.54 14.74 -9.03
N ASP A 195 3.72 13.82 -8.10
CA ASP A 195 4.15 12.45 -8.36
C ASP A 195 2.96 11.50 -8.65
N VAL A 196 1.71 11.98 -8.56
CA VAL A 196 0.51 11.18 -8.83
C VAL A 196 -0.31 11.81 -9.95
N GLU A 197 -0.57 11.03 -10.99
CA GLU A 197 -1.42 11.36 -12.11
C GLU A 197 -2.76 10.62 -11.97
N ALA A 198 -3.87 11.34 -12.10
CA ALA A 198 -5.19 10.75 -12.15
C ALA A 198 -5.59 10.48 -13.61
N VAL A 199 -5.77 9.23 -13.96
CA VAL A 199 -6.20 8.75 -15.28
C VAL A 199 -7.70 8.51 -15.23
N GLN A 200 -8.46 9.24 -16.04
CA GLN A 200 -9.89 9.04 -16.15
C GLN A 200 -10.17 7.67 -16.78
N LEU A 201 -11.06 6.90 -16.16
CA LEU A 201 -11.60 5.67 -16.73
C LEU A 201 -12.99 5.94 -17.27
N ASP A 202 -13.45 5.08 -18.20
CA ASP A 202 -14.77 5.18 -18.79
C ASP A 202 -15.73 4.11 -18.24
N ILE A 203 -17.03 4.26 -18.55
CA ILE A 203 -18.05 3.27 -18.18
C ILE A 203 -18.04 2.12 -19.17
N LEU A 204 -18.00 0.89 -18.64
CA LEU A 204 -18.17 -0.32 -19.42
C LEU A 204 -19.56 -0.35 -20.13
N PRO A 205 -19.64 -0.49 -21.47
CA PRO A 205 -20.90 -0.41 -22.23
C PRO A 205 -22.00 -1.39 -21.79
N GLY A 206 -21.59 -2.59 -21.34
CA GLY A 206 -22.51 -3.61 -20.85
C GLY A 206 -23.20 -3.23 -19.54
N PHE A 207 -22.61 -2.33 -18.76
CA PHE A 207 -23.09 -1.92 -17.45
C PHE A 207 -24.24 -0.90 -17.54
N LEU A 208 -24.21 -0.02 -18.55
CA LEU A 208 -25.22 1.03 -18.81
C LEU A 208 -26.66 0.51 -18.92
N LYS A 209 -26.84 -0.77 -19.25
CA LYS A 209 -28.15 -1.38 -19.48
C LYS A 209 -28.78 -1.97 -18.22
N HIS A 210 -27.99 -2.22 -17.17
CA HIS A 210 -28.42 -3.01 -16.01
C HIS A 210 -28.42 -2.24 -14.70
N ASP A 211 -27.77 -1.08 -14.63
CA ASP A 211 -27.76 -0.24 -13.44
C ASP A 211 -28.61 1.04 -13.62
N PRO A 212 -29.72 1.20 -12.86
CA PRO A 212 -30.53 2.41 -12.86
C PRO A 212 -29.75 3.70 -12.60
N VAL A 213 -28.64 3.63 -11.86
CA VAL A 213 -27.81 4.79 -11.52
C VAL A 213 -27.14 5.38 -12.77
N PHE A 214 -26.88 4.57 -13.79
CA PHE A 214 -26.20 4.99 -15.01
C PHE A 214 -27.13 5.13 -16.23
N TRP A 215 -28.45 5.00 -16.06
CA TRP A 215 -29.39 5.21 -17.17
C TRP A 215 -29.26 6.62 -17.77
N GLY A 216 -29.08 6.68 -19.09
CA GLY A 216 -28.89 7.93 -19.82
C GLY A 216 -27.47 8.52 -19.69
N THR A 217 -26.54 7.79 -19.07
CA THR A 217 -25.12 8.17 -19.05
C THR A 217 -24.43 7.67 -20.32
N GLU A 218 -23.61 8.52 -20.93
CA GLU A 218 -22.79 8.17 -22.09
C GLU A 218 -21.34 7.91 -21.66
N GLN A 219 -20.66 7.05 -22.42
CA GLN A 219 -19.21 6.92 -22.38
C GLN A 219 -18.54 8.25 -22.70
N LEU A 220 -17.46 8.59 -21.99
CA LEU A 220 -16.62 9.75 -22.26
C LEU A 220 -15.77 9.56 -23.51
N THR A 221 -15.32 8.33 -23.75
CA THR A 221 -14.37 7.92 -24.79
C THR A 221 -14.86 6.63 -25.48
N PRO A 222 -16.00 6.66 -26.20
CA PRO A 222 -16.60 5.44 -26.77
C PRO A 222 -15.71 4.67 -27.76
N ASP A 223 -14.74 5.35 -28.38
CA ASP A 223 -13.80 4.75 -29.33
C ASP A 223 -12.55 4.14 -28.66
N VAL A 224 -12.43 4.21 -27.32
CA VAL A 224 -11.24 3.80 -26.56
C VAL A 224 -11.62 2.68 -25.58
N SER A 225 -11.92 1.49 -26.09
CA SER A 225 -12.40 0.39 -25.23
C SER A 225 -11.42 -0.07 -24.13
N THR A 226 -10.16 0.37 -24.18
CA THR A 226 -9.14 0.02 -23.18
C THR A 226 -9.37 0.72 -21.85
N ASP A 227 -10.01 1.88 -21.79
CA ASP A 227 -10.30 2.60 -20.55
C ASP A 227 -11.68 2.27 -19.93
N ASP A 228 -12.47 1.48 -20.65
CA ASP A 228 -13.74 0.94 -20.20
C ASP A 228 -13.56 0.13 -18.92
N CYS A 229 -14.30 0.53 -17.89
CA CYS A 229 -14.23 -0.05 -16.57
C CYS A 229 -15.59 -0.09 -15.89
N ASP A 230 -15.80 -1.02 -14.97
CA ASP A 230 -16.94 -1.01 -14.08
C ASP A 230 -16.83 0.23 -13.16
N GLN A 231 -17.92 0.99 -13.11
CA GLN A 231 -18.05 2.24 -12.37
C GLN A 231 -19.08 2.14 -11.24
N PHE A 232 -19.55 0.94 -10.89
CA PHE A 232 -20.57 0.73 -9.85
C PHE A 232 -20.34 1.54 -8.56
N PRO A 233 -19.15 1.55 -7.94
CA PRO A 233 -18.93 2.28 -6.69
C PRO A 233 -18.99 3.79 -6.91
N THR A 234 -18.64 4.26 -8.10
CA THR A 234 -18.84 5.66 -8.45
C THR A 234 -20.32 6.02 -8.41
N GLY A 235 -21.19 5.16 -8.94
CA GLY A 235 -22.64 5.34 -8.94
C GLY A 235 -23.22 5.32 -7.52
N GLU A 236 -22.81 4.36 -6.69
CA GLU A 236 -23.26 4.23 -5.29
C GLU A 236 -22.95 5.49 -4.46
N HIS A 237 -21.80 6.11 -4.71
CA HIS A 237 -21.32 7.29 -3.97
C HIS A 237 -21.67 8.63 -4.63
N SER A 238 -22.14 8.63 -5.87
CA SER A 238 -22.60 9.85 -6.58
C SER A 238 -24.12 9.94 -6.48
N LYS A 239 -24.66 11.09 -6.05
CA LYS A 239 -26.11 11.31 -5.91
C LYS A 239 -26.85 11.27 -7.27
N GLY A 240 -27.09 10.07 -7.81
CA GLY A 240 -27.84 9.85 -9.06
C GLY A 240 -27.01 9.86 -10.35
N GLY A 241 -25.74 9.44 -10.29
CA GLY A 241 -24.93 9.08 -11.48
C GLY A 241 -24.46 10.21 -12.41
N GLY A 242 -25.13 11.37 -12.45
CA GLY A 242 -24.86 12.44 -13.43
C GLY A 242 -23.45 13.05 -13.40
N ASP A 243 -22.76 12.97 -12.27
CA ASP A 243 -21.41 13.53 -12.05
C ASP A 243 -20.35 12.46 -11.80
N TRP A 244 -20.60 11.21 -12.21
CA TRP A 244 -19.72 10.06 -11.96
C TRP A 244 -18.26 10.33 -12.35
N LYS A 245 -18.04 10.98 -13.51
CA LYS A 245 -16.71 11.34 -14.04
C LYS A 245 -15.90 12.27 -13.14
N TYR A 246 -16.57 12.96 -12.22
CA TYR A 246 -15.89 13.83 -11.25
C TYR A 246 -15.48 13.08 -9.99
N SER A 247 -16.09 11.91 -9.72
CA SER A 247 -15.78 11.10 -8.57
C SER A 247 -14.33 10.62 -8.58
N PRO A 248 -13.63 10.67 -7.44
CA PRO A 248 -12.32 10.05 -7.27
C PRO A 248 -12.30 8.55 -7.54
N LEU A 249 -13.44 7.86 -7.43
CA LEU A 249 -13.57 6.42 -7.70
C LEU A 249 -13.61 6.09 -9.21
N SER A 250 -13.87 7.10 -10.05
CA SER A 250 -13.92 6.96 -11.52
C SER A 250 -12.55 6.94 -12.20
N ARG A 251 -11.47 6.93 -11.42
CA ARG A 251 -10.11 7.13 -11.91
C ARG A 251 -9.19 6.01 -11.46
N ALA A 252 -8.16 5.77 -12.26
CA ALA A 252 -6.93 5.13 -11.81
C ALA A 252 -5.91 6.19 -11.43
N TYR A 253 -5.04 5.89 -10.48
CA TYR A 253 -3.98 6.78 -10.00
C TYR A 253 -2.64 6.14 -10.28
N ARG A 254 -1.81 6.86 -11.04
CA ARG A 254 -0.50 6.40 -11.49
C ARG A 254 0.58 7.25 -10.84
N LYS A 255 1.58 6.60 -10.24
CA LYS A 255 2.80 7.26 -9.77
C LYS A 255 3.76 7.45 -10.95
N THR A 256 4.35 8.64 -11.05
CA THR A 256 5.33 8.98 -12.11
C THR A 256 6.76 8.56 -11.75
N ASP A 257 7.01 8.23 -10.48
CA ASP A 257 8.25 7.68 -9.97
C ASP A 257 7.98 6.49 -9.03
N ASN A 258 9.05 5.83 -8.59
CA ASN A 258 9.01 4.73 -7.63
C ASN A 258 9.93 4.99 -6.43
N GLU A 259 9.99 6.24 -5.97
CA GLU A 259 10.97 6.69 -4.98
C GLU A 259 10.85 5.92 -3.65
N VAL A 260 9.62 5.63 -3.19
CA VAL A 260 9.40 4.95 -1.92
C VAL A 260 9.91 3.52 -1.98
N THR A 261 9.52 2.78 -3.02
CA THR A 261 9.93 1.40 -3.27
C THR A 261 11.45 1.31 -3.43
N ARG A 262 12.04 2.21 -4.23
CA ARG A 262 13.49 2.28 -4.44
C ARG A 262 14.22 2.54 -3.13
N THR A 263 13.75 3.50 -2.34
CA THR A 263 14.36 3.82 -1.04
C THR A 263 14.30 2.64 -0.09
N LEU A 264 13.14 1.97 0.06
CA LEU A 264 13.03 0.80 0.91
C LEU A 264 13.96 -0.34 0.46
N SER A 265 14.09 -0.55 -0.86
CA SER A 265 15.00 -1.55 -1.42
C SER A 265 16.48 -1.20 -1.15
N GLU A 266 16.90 0.04 -1.39
CA GLU A 266 18.27 0.53 -1.11
C GLU A 266 18.64 0.40 0.38
N LEU A 267 17.64 0.48 1.27
CA LEU A 267 17.79 0.32 2.70
C LEU A 267 17.76 -1.14 3.19
N GLY A 268 17.46 -2.10 2.29
CA GLY A 268 17.24 -3.49 2.67
C GLY A 268 16.01 -3.67 3.56
N LEU A 269 14.99 -2.82 3.39
CA LEU A 269 13.72 -2.84 4.13
C LEU A 269 12.54 -3.26 3.23
N LEU A 270 12.84 -3.72 2.01
CA LEU A 270 11.90 -4.30 1.08
C LEU A 270 12.30 -5.75 0.81
N TRP A 271 11.35 -6.69 0.94
CA TRP A 271 11.55 -8.11 0.63
C TRP A 271 10.54 -8.64 -0.39
#